data_AF-A0A6C2TWS4-F1
#
_entry.id   AF-A0A6C2TWS4-F1
#
_cell.length_a   1.000
_cell.length_b   1.000
_cell.length_c   1.000
_cell.angle_alpha   90.00
_cell.angle_beta   90.00
_cell.angle_gamma   90.00
#
_symmetry.space_group_name_H-M   'P 1'
#
loop_
_entity.id
_entity.type
_entity.pdbx_description
1 polymer ?
#
loop_
_entity_poly.entity_id
_entity_poly.type
_entity_poly.pdbx_seq_one_letter_code
_entity_poly.pdbx_strand_id
1 'polypeptide(L)'
;MDDMGIIMVVAGVKIVFSAVVGSLIGALFLQGASKMVCKFSPPYGTAYGACFWSSIAGGFVGLILGFALAAESEEAAVIVPLVIGFFISSGIVGGMLKNTDSESIGFGKGMGVVLVQTLLVVAVLILPLVLISSLAG
;
A
#
# COMPACT_ATOMS: atom_id res chain seq x y z
N MET A 1 6.73 31.09 6.40
CA MET A 1 6.95 29.77 5.77
C MET A 1 7.13 30.05 4.30
N ASP A 2 8.27 29.68 3.77
CA ASP A 2 8.53 29.56 2.34
C ASP A 2 7.58 28.50 1.72
N ASP A 3 7.26 28.66 0.44
CA ASP A 3 6.25 27.84 -0.26
C ASP A 3 6.54 26.34 -0.16
N MET A 4 7.82 25.97 -0.07
CA MET A 4 8.26 24.58 0.11
C MET A 4 7.81 23.99 1.46
N GLY A 5 7.86 24.76 2.53
CA GLY A 5 7.40 24.33 3.86
C GLY A 5 5.90 24.04 3.88
N ILE A 6 5.10 24.84 3.16
CA ILE A 6 3.65 24.62 3.03
C ILE A 6 3.37 23.35 2.22
N ILE A 7 4.09 23.15 1.10
CA ILE A 7 3.94 21.95 0.25
C ILE A 7 4.22 20.67 1.05
N MET A 8 5.31 20.65 1.82
CA MET A 8 5.70 19.49 2.64
C MET A 8 4.65 19.16 3.72
N VAL A 9 4.11 20.18 4.38
CA VAL A 9 3.05 20.00 5.38
C VAL A 9 1.78 19.45 4.73
N VAL A 10 1.36 20.01 3.60
CA VAL A 10 0.16 19.55 2.88
C VAL A 10 0.34 18.12 2.38
N ALA A 11 1.51 17.78 1.83
CA ALA A 11 1.82 16.42 1.39
C ALA A 11 1.80 15.43 2.56
N GLY A 12 2.40 15.79 3.70
CA GLY A 12 2.37 14.98 4.92
C GLY A 12 0.94 14.71 5.42
N VAL A 13 0.10 15.75 5.48
CA VAL A 13 -1.32 15.61 5.88
C VAL A 13 -2.07 14.70 4.90
N LYS A 14 -1.86 14.86 3.59
CA LYS A 14 -2.48 13.99 2.57
C LYS A 14 -2.08 12.53 2.73
N ILE A 15 -0.79 12.26 2.97
CA ILE A 15 -0.27 10.90 3.20
C ILE A 15 -0.92 10.28 4.44
N VAL A 16 -0.99 11.01 5.55
CA VAL A 16 -1.58 10.49 6.79
C VAL A 16 -3.08 10.23 6.59
N PHE A 17 -3.80 11.18 6.01
CA PHE A 17 -5.24 11.03 5.79
C PHE A 17 -5.56 9.87 4.82
N SER A 18 -4.83 9.77 3.71
CA SER A 18 -5.00 8.67 2.76
C SER A 18 -4.60 7.33 3.39
N ALA A 19 -3.57 7.30 4.23
CA ALA A 19 -3.19 6.10 4.97
C ALA A 19 -4.30 5.67 5.94
N VAL A 20 -4.91 6.61 6.69
CA VAL A 20 -6.01 6.28 7.62
C VAL A 20 -7.22 5.73 6.87
N VAL A 21 -7.71 6.43 5.86
CA VAL A 21 -8.93 6.03 5.14
C VAL A 21 -8.67 4.82 4.25
N GLY A 22 -7.55 4.82 3.52
CA GLY A 22 -7.16 3.75 2.62
C GLY A 22 -6.88 2.44 3.35
N SER A 23 -6.30 2.49 4.55
CA SER A 23 -6.06 1.28 5.35
C SER A 23 -7.33 0.65 5.92
N LEU A 24 -8.42 1.40 6.12
CA LEU A 24 -9.70 0.81 6.55
C LEU A 24 -10.22 -0.19 5.52
N ILE A 25 -10.22 0.20 4.25
CA ILE A 25 -10.65 -0.67 3.15
C ILE A 25 -9.56 -1.68 2.81
N GLY A 26 -8.30 -1.22 2.78
CA GLY A 26 -7.12 -2.05 2.50
C GLY A 26 -7.00 -3.25 3.44
N ALA A 27 -7.38 -3.10 4.71
CA ALA A 27 -7.38 -4.18 5.70
C ALA A 27 -8.30 -5.35 5.29
N LEU A 28 -9.47 -5.07 4.68
CA LEU A 28 -10.39 -6.12 4.21
C LEU A 28 -9.75 -6.91 3.05
N PHE A 29 -9.13 -6.20 2.11
CA PHE A 29 -8.40 -6.84 1.01
C PHE A 29 -7.20 -7.63 1.52
N LEU A 30 -6.49 -7.11 2.52
CA LEU A 30 -5.35 -7.80 3.13
C LEU A 30 -5.78 -9.07 3.86
N GLN A 31 -6.92 -9.06 4.56
CA GLN A 31 -7.50 -10.27 5.16
C GLN A 31 -7.85 -11.31 4.10
N GLY A 32 -8.49 -10.90 3.00
CA GLY A 32 -8.79 -11.76 1.86
C GLY A 32 -7.53 -12.37 1.24
N ALA A 33 -6.54 -11.54 0.94
CA ALA A 33 -5.25 -11.96 0.38
C ALA A 33 -4.50 -12.91 1.33
N SER A 34 -4.48 -12.60 2.63
CA SER A 34 -3.87 -13.46 3.66
C SER A 34 -4.55 -14.83 3.72
N LYS A 35 -5.88 -14.87 3.61
CA LYS A 35 -6.64 -16.12 3.58
C LYS A 35 -6.30 -16.96 2.35
N MET A 36 -6.10 -16.32 1.20
CA MET A 36 -5.75 -17.01 -0.05
C MET A 36 -4.31 -17.55 -0.04
N VAL A 37 -3.35 -16.76 0.43
CA VAL A 37 -1.92 -17.09 0.36
C VAL A 37 -1.47 -17.92 1.57
N CYS A 38 -1.86 -17.51 2.77
CA CYS A 38 -1.39 -18.09 4.02
C CYS A 38 -2.40 -19.03 4.68
N LYS A 39 -3.61 -19.18 4.12
CA LYS A 39 -4.70 -20.04 4.65
C LYS A 39 -5.20 -19.67 6.05
N PHE A 40 -4.91 -18.46 6.52
CA PHE A 40 -5.47 -17.92 7.76
C PHE A 40 -5.93 -16.46 7.54
N SER A 41 -6.85 -16.00 8.39
CA SER A 41 -7.33 -14.61 8.36
C SER A 41 -6.78 -13.87 9.58
N PRO A 42 -5.91 -12.87 9.42
CA PRO A 42 -5.43 -12.09 10.55
C PRO A 42 -6.57 -11.27 11.17
N PRO A 43 -6.50 -10.93 12.47
CA PRO A 43 -7.41 -9.98 13.08
C PRO A 43 -7.40 -8.64 12.33
N TYR A 44 -8.57 -8.01 12.21
CA TYR A 44 -8.72 -6.77 11.43
C TYR A 44 -7.77 -5.67 11.91
N GLY A 45 -7.57 -5.51 13.22
CA GLY A 45 -6.65 -4.52 13.77
C GLY A 45 -5.19 -4.72 13.32
N THR A 46 -4.73 -5.97 13.22
CA THR A 46 -3.38 -6.29 12.71
C THR A 46 -3.28 -6.01 11.22
N ALA A 47 -4.32 -6.38 10.46
CA ALA A 47 -4.38 -6.12 9.03
C ALA A 47 -4.40 -4.60 8.72
N TYR A 48 -5.21 -3.85 9.48
CA TYR A 48 -5.26 -2.40 9.44
C TYR A 48 -3.91 -1.79 9.77
N GLY A 49 -3.28 -2.20 10.86
CA GLY A 49 -1.95 -1.72 11.23
C GLY A 49 -0.91 -1.96 10.14
N ALA A 50 -0.89 -3.17 9.56
CA ALA A 50 0.02 -3.49 8.46
C ALA A 50 -0.23 -2.62 7.22
N CYS A 51 -1.49 -2.41 6.83
CA CYS A 51 -1.84 -1.52 5.72
C CYS A 51 -1.49 -0.06 6.02
N PHE A 52 -1.77 0.42 7.22
CA PHE A 52 -1.48 1.78 7.64
C PHE A 52 0.03 2.06 7.59
N TRP A 53 0.85 1.22 8.23
CA TRP A 53 2.30 1.38 8.21
C TRP A 53 2.90 1.24 6.81
N SER A 54 2.36 0.31 5.99
CA SER A 54 2.76 0.19 4.58
C SER A 54 2.43 1.45 3.78
N SER A 55 1.27 2.06 4.01
CA SER A 55 0.84 3.28 3.32
C SER A 55 1.67 4.49 3.73
N ILE A 56 1.97 4.62 5.02
CA ILE A 56 2.86 5.67 5.54
C ILE A 56 4.27 5.51 4.96
N ALA A 57 4.85 4.32 5.06
CA ALA A 57 6.19 4.05 4.56
C ALA A 57 6.29 4.26 3.04
N GLY A 58 5.33 3.73 2.28
CA GLY A 58 5.24 3.93 0.84
C GLY A 58 5.03 5.39 0.46
N GLY A 59 4.23 6.15 1.21
CA GLY A 59 4.01 7.58 1.00
C GLY A 59 5.28 8.41 1.20
N PHE A 60 6.06 8.13 2.25
CA PHE A 60 7.35 8.79 2.47
C PHE A 60 8.38 8.44 1.40
N VAL A 61 8.44 7.18 0.98
CA VAL A 61 9.32 6.73 -0.10
C VAL A 61 8.95 7.42 -1.41
N GLY A 62 7.66 7.47 -1.74
CA GLY A 62 7.14 8.18 -2.90
C GLY A 62 7.46 9.67 -2.88
N LEU A 63 7.37 10.30 -1.72
CA LEU A 63 7.72 11.72 -1.56
C LEU A 63 9.23 11.95 -1.77
N ILE A 64 10.08 11.20 -1.06
CA ILE A 64 11.54 11.38 -1.12
C ILE A 64 12.07 11.10 -2.54
N LEU A 65 11.69 9.95 -3.10
CA LEU A 65 12.16 9.53 -4.42
C LEU A 65 11.50 10.34 -5.54
N GLY A 66 10.24 10.77 -5.36
CA GLY A 66 9.57 11.68 -6.28
C GLY A 66 10.34 12.98 -6.42
N PHE A 67 10.76 13.61 -5.32
CA PHE A 67 11.59 14.81 -5.39
C PHE A 67 12.97 14.56 -5.99
N ALA A 68 13.59 13.41 -5.71
CA ALA A 68 14.91 13.08 -6.23
C ALA A 68 14.91 12.79 -7.74
N LEU A 69 13.88 12.11 -8.25
CA LEU A 69 13.83 11.59 -9.62
C LEU A 69 12.99 12.45 -10.58
N ALA A 70 12.12 13.33 -10.07
CA ALA A 70 11.28 14.18 -10.92
C ALA A 70 12.09 15.10 -11.86
N ALA A 71 13.34 15.40 -11.51
CA ALA A 71 14.22 16.21 -12.36
C ALA A 71 14.84 15.43 -13.53
N GLU A 72 14.85 14.09 -13.48
CA GLU A 72 15.56 13.26 -14.46
C GLU A 72 14.62 12.48 -15.39
N SER A 73 13.52 11.92 -14.86
CA SER A 73 12.55 11.16 -15.66
C SER A 73 11.23 11.02 -14.92
N GLU A 74 10.14 11.46 -15.55
CA GLU A 74 8.77 11.31 -15.02
C GLU A 74 8.40 9.83 -14.84
N GLU A 75 8.82 8.96 -15.76
CA GLU A 75 8.56 7.52 -15.69
C GLU A 75 9.31 6.88 -14.52
N ALA A 76 10.59 7.22 -14.32
CA ALA A 76 11.38 6.72 -13.20
C ALA A 76 10.83 7.21 -11.85
N ALA A 77 10.34 8.46 -11.81
CA ALA A 77 9.71 9.05 -10.63
C ALA A 77 8.42 8.33 -10.21
N VAL A 78 7.81 7.52 -11.08
CA VAL A 78 6.63 6.70 -10.76
C VAL A 78 7.00 5.23 -10.53
N ILE A 79 7.80 4.63 -11.41
CA ILE A 79 8.10 3.19 -11.37
C ILE A 79 8.98 2.84 -10.18
N VAL A 80 10.04 3.62 -9.93
CA VAL A 80 11.02 3.30 -8.88
C VAL A 80 10.39 3.31 -7.48
N PRO A 81 9.60 4.34 -7.10
CA PRO A 81 8.93 4.32 -5.80
C PRO A 81 7.87 3.23 -5.67
N LEU A 82 7.21 2.85 -6.76
CA LEU A 82 6.23 1.77 -6.77
C LEU A 82 6.90 0.42 -6.46
N VAL A 83 8.03 0.13 -7.11
CA VAL A 83 8.79 -1.10 -6.89
C VAL A 83 9.32 -1.13 -5.45
N ILE A 84 9.98 -0.07 -5.00
CA ILE A 84 10.52 0.00 -3.63
C ILE A 84 9.41 -0.07 -2.59
N GLY A 85 8.29 0.63 -2.82
CA GLY A 85 7.11 0.59 -1.97
C GLY A 85 6.51 -0.81 -1.86
N PHE A 86 6.52 -1.59 -2.94
CA PHE A 86 6.10 -3.00 -2.92
C PHE A 86 6.99 -3.85 -2.01
N PHE A 87 8.31 -3.71 -2.10
CA PHE A 87 9.25 -4.44 -1.23
C PHE A 87 9.08 -4.04 0.24
N ILE A 88 8.96 -2.75 0.53
CA ILE A 88 8.75 -2.24 1.90
C ILE A 88 7.43 -2.77 2.48
N SER A 89 6.34 -2.67 1.71
CA SER A 89 5.04 -3.17 2.12
C SER A 89 5.10 -4.68 2.38
N SER A 90 5.78 -5.44 1.53
CA SER A 90 5.97 -6.89 1.70
C SER A 90 6.73 -7.23 2.98
N GLY A 91 7.73 -6.43 3.36
CA GLY A 91 8.44 -6.55 4.63
C GLY A 91 7.56 -6.24 5.83
N ILE A 92 6.79 -5.15 5.78
CA ILE A 92 5.88 -4.75 6.86
C ILE A 92 4.77 -5.78 7.05
N VAL A 93 4.08 -6.15 5.96
CA VAL A 93 3.03 -7.19 5.99
C VAL A 93 3.61 -8.52 6.46
N GLY A 94 4.76 -8.93 5.92
CA GLY A 94 5.44 -10.15 6.32
C GLY A 94 5.77 -10.21 7.81
N GLY A 95 6.30 -9.10 8.35
CA GLY A 95 6.69 -8.99 9.76
C GLY A 95 5.52 -8.83 10.73
N MET A 96 4.47 -8.11 10.33
CA MET A 96 3.32 -7.81 11.20
C MET A 96 2.26 -8.90 11.21
N LEU A 97 2.06 -9.62 10.10
CA LEU A 97 1.12 -10.73 10.07
C LEU A 97 1.73 -11.96 10.75
N LYS A 98 1.03 -12.47 11.76
CA LYS A 98 1.40 -13.65 12.52
C LYS A 98 0.36 -14.74 12.32
N ASN A 99 0.82 -15.97 12.09
CA ASN A 99 -0.04 -17.14 12.15
C ASN A 99 -0.38 -17.46 13.63
N THR A 100 -1.39 -18.29 13.85
CA THR A 100 -1.88 -18.69 15.19
C THR A 100 -0.76 -19.23 16.10
N ASP A 101 0.29 -19.79 15.51
CA ASP A 101 1.48 -20.33 16.21
C ASP A 101 2.56 -19.27 16.52
N SER A 102 2.21 -17.97 16.50
CA SER A 102 3.02 -16.81 16.88
C SER A 102 4.16 -16.41 15.94
N GLU A 103 4.52 -17.25 14.97
CA GLU A 103 5.52 -16.90 13.97
C GLU A 103 4.99 -15.91 12.92
N SER A 104 5.83 -14.91 12.62
CA SER A 104 5.65 -14.00 11.48
C SER A 104 5.60 -14.83 10.18
N ILE A 105 4.75 -14.41 9.23
CA ILE A 105 4.65 -15.11 7.94
C ILE A 105 5.94 -14.96 7.09
N GLY A 106 6.81 -14.01 7.44
CA GLY A 106 8.06 -13.74 6.77
C GLY A 106 7.89 -13.02 5.42
N PHE A 107 9.02 -12.59 4.86
CA PHE A 107 9.05 -11.76 3.65
C PHE A 107 8.44 -12.45 2.43
N GLY A 108 8.74 -13.72 2.19
CA GLY A 108 8.27 -14.45 1.01
C GLY A 108 6.74 -14.58 0.95
N LYS A 109 6.09 -14.92 2.08
CA LYS A 109 4.63 -14.93 2.16
C LYS A 109 4.06 -13.50 2.14
N GLY A 110 4.75 -12.54 2.76
CA GLY A 110 4.41 -11.13 2.69
C GLY A 110 4.29 -10.61 1.24
N MET A 111 5.26 -10.93 0.38
CA MET A 111 5.20 -10.59 -1.04
C MET A 111 3.97 -11.18 -1.73
N GLY A 112 3.68 -12.46 -1.49
CA GLY A 112 2.49 -13.12 -2.06
C GLY A 112 1.20 -12.43 -1.62
N VAL A 113 1.10 -12.09 -0.34
CA VAL A 113 -0.07 -11.39 0.22
C VAL A 113 -0.23 -10.00 -0.41
N VAL A 114 0.84 -9.20 -0.49
CA VAL A 114 0.77 -7.85 -1.08
C VAL A 114 0.44 -7.90 -2.57
N LEU A 115 0.96 -8.88 -3.30
CA LEU A 115 0.65 -9.07 -4.72
C LEU A 115 -0.83 -9.43 -4.92
N VAL A 116 -1.34 -10.41 -4.16
CA VAL A 116 -2.77 -10.79 -4.23
C VAL A 116 -3.65 -9.63 -3.78
N GLN A 117 -3.28 -8.90 -2.73
CA GLN A 117 -4.01 -7.72 -2.28
C GLN A 117 -4.10 -6.68 -3.40
N THR A 118 -2.99 -6.38 -4.07
CA THR A 118 -2.95 -5.45 -5.20
C THR A 118 -3.88 -5.91 -6.32
N LEU A 119 -3.84 -7.19 -6.70
CA LEU A 119 -4.73 -7.75 -7.71
C LEU A 119 -6.21 -7.65 -7.32
N LEU A 120 -6.55 -7.90 -6.04
CA LEU A 120 -7.91 -7.76 -5.54
C LEU A 120 -8.40 -6.32 -5.61
N VAL A 121 -7.56 -5.35 -5.25
CA VAL A 121 -7.89 -3.91 -5.36
C VAL A 121 -8.15 -3.54 -6.82
N VAL A 122 -7.28 -3.97 -7.74
CA VAL A 122 -7.44 -3.70 -9.17
C VAL A 122 -8.73 -4.34 -9.70
N ALA A 123 -8.98 -5.61 -9.39
CA ALA A 123 -10.13 -6.34 -9.90
C ALA A 123 -11.46 -5.86 -9.34
N VAL A 124 -11.52 -5.48 -8.06
CA VAL A 124 -12.78 -5.15 -7.36
C VAL A 124 -13.10 -3.66 -7.40
N LEU A 125 -12.09 -2.78 -7.36
CA LEU A 125 -12.32 -1.33 -7.34
C LEU A 125 -12.05 -0.69 -8.71
N ILE A 126 -10.90 -0.95 -9.32
CA ILE A 126 -10.47 -0.21 -10.50
C ILE A 126 -11.22 -0.68 -11.74
N LEU A 127 -11.28 -1.99 -11.98
CA LEU A 127 -11.84 -2.56 -13.20
C LEU A 127 -13.33 -2.21 -13.40
N PRO A 128 -14.21 -2.31 -12.39
CA PRO A 128 -15.62 -1.90 -12.54
C PRO A 128 -15.78 -0.40 -12.80
N LEU A 129 -14.97 0.45 -12.14
CA LEU A 129 -15.01 1.90 -12.36
C LEU A 129 -14.63 2.25 -13.80
N VAL A 130 -13.60 1.61 -14.35
CA VAL A 130 -13.18 1.80 -15.74
C VAL A 130 -14.28 1.34 -16.70
N LEU A 131 -14.87 0.16 -16.47
CA LEU A 131 -15.94 -0.35 -17.31
C LEU A 131 -17.18 0.56 -17.29
N ILE A 132 -17.62 1.00 -16.11
CA ILE A 132 -18.75 1.93 -16.00
C ILE A 132 -18.45 3.24 -16.74
N SER A 133 -17.25 3.79 -16.58
CA SER A 133 -16.84 5.03 -17.24
C SER A 133 -16.84 4.88 -18.77
N SER A 134 -16.43 3.71 -19.28
CA SER A 134 -16.44 3.41 -20.72
C SER A 134 -17.83 3.17 -21.31
N LEU A 135 -18.82 2.81 -20.48
CA LEU A 135 -20.22 2.64 -20.90
C LEU A 135 -21.03 3.94 -20.81
N ALA A 136 -20.53 4.93 -20.07
CA ALA A 136 -21.18 6.22 -19.85
C ALA A 136 -20.75 7.32 -20.84
N GLY A 137 -19.76 7.04 -21.70
CA GLY A 137 -19.31 7.91 -22.80
C GLY A 137 -19.69 7.33 -24.16
#